data_AF-A0AAV8YNJ7-F1
#
_entry.id   AF-A0AAV8YNJ7-F1
#
_cell.length_a   1.000
_cell.length_b   1.000
_cell.length_c   1.000
_cell.angle_alpha   90.00
_cell.angle_beta   90.00
_cell.angle_gamma   90.00
#
_symmetry.space_group_name_H-M   'P 1'
#
loop_
_entity.id
_entity.type
_entity.pdbx_description
1 polymer ?
#
loop_
_entity_poly.entity_id
_entity_poly.type
_entity_poly.pdbx_seq_one_letter_code
_entity_poly.pdbx_strand_id
1 'polypeptide(L)'
;MESYEEQQEHLRRLMEEVPTDEEAQTEYDDQSGEVDFVEVREDDSDTEQDISDGEAGDRSLNELSFIGKDKATKWMKQVPTKTVRTRKEDKVLRLPISTLAARTLKTPIEIFKYFINDEMVDLIVQHTNAYIDSVSDNFERERDARSTNITEIHALMGLLFYAGVLKANRLNLEELWKSDGSGVEMFRLTI
;
A
#
# COMPACT_ATOMS: atom_id res chain seq x y z
N MET A 1 25.99 -15.14 41.74
CA MET A 1 25.52 -15.99 40.62
C MET A 1 24.00 -15.96 40.67
N GLU A 2 23.43 -14.76 40.58
CA GLU A 2 22.03 -14.46 40.95
C GLU A 2 21.32 -13.68 39.83
N SER A 3 21.93 -13.60 38.65
CA SER A 3 21.45 -12.74 37.56
C SER A 3 20.57 -13.46 36.55
N TYR A 4 20.47 -14.79 36.58
CA TYR A 4 19.75 -15.54 35.57
C TYR A 4 18.39 -16.02 36.05
N GLU A 5 18.29 -16.46 37.31
CA GLU A 5 17.02 -16.89 37.91
C GLU A 5 16.06 -15.71 38.10
N GLU A 6 16.57 -14.55 38.52
CA GLU A 6 15.78 -13.31 38.60
C GLU A 6 15.25 -12.87 37.22
N GLN A 7 16.05 -13.05 36.16
CA GLN A 7 15.62 -12.74 34.80
C GLN A 7 14.56 -13.71 34.30
N GLN A 8 14.67 -15.00 34.65
CA GLN A 8 13.67 -16.00 34.29
C GLN A 8 12.34 -15.77 35.01
N GLU A 9 12.36 -15.39 36.28
CA GLU A 9 11.15 -15.02 37.01
C GLU A 9 10.51 -13.75 36.47
N HIS A 10 11.32 -12.75 36.12
CA HIS A 10 10.83 -11.53 35.49
C HIS A 10 10.13 -11.79 34.14
N LEU A 11 10.75 -12.60 33.28
CA LEU A 11 10.18 -13.01 32.00
C LEU A 11 8.87 -13.80 32.17
N ARG A 12 8.82 -14.70 33.16
CA ARG A 12 7.64 -15.52 33.42
C ARG A 12 6.45 -14.67 33.88
N ARG A 13 6.69 -13.67 34.72
CA ARG A 13 5.67 -12.71 35.16
C ARG A 13 5.15 -11.86 34.00
N LEU A 14 6.03 -11.44 33.10
CA LEU A 14 5.63 -10.69 31.90
C LEU A 14 4.72 -11.50 30.96
N MET A 15 4.93 -12.83 30.88
CA MET A 15 4.10 -13.72 30.07
C MET A 15 2.74 -14.04 30.71
N GLU A 16 2.65 -13.99 32.04
CA GLU A 16 1.41 -14.22 32.79
C GLU A 16 0.51 -12.97 32.87
N GLU A 17 1.10 -11.78 32.76
CA GLU A 17 0.39 -10.48 32.71
C GLU A 17 -0.17 -10.12 31.32
N VAL A 18 -0.04 -11.01 30.31
CA VAL A 18 -0.70 -10.81 29.01
C VAL A 18 -2.21 -11.06 29.20
N PRO A 19 -3.08 -10.05 29.00
CA PRO A 19 -4.52 -10.25 29.12
C PRO A 19 -4.97 -11.28 28.08
N THR A 20 -5.70 -12.30 28.51
CA THR A 20 -6.44 -13.16 27.59
C THR A 20 -7.46 -12.33 26.81
N ASP A 21 -7.65 -12.65 25.53
CA ASP A 21 -8.46 -11.92 24.54
C ASP A 21 -9.92 -11.61 24.95
N GLU A 22 -10.40 -12.14 26.08
CA GLU A 22 -11.75 -11.89 26.61
C GLU A 22 -11.86 -10.63 27.49
N GLU A 23 -10.77 -10.03 27.96
CA GLU A 23 -10.81 -8.83 28.82
C GLU A 23 -10.42 -7.52 28.10
N ALA A 24 -10.08 -7.58 26.81
CA ALA A 24 -9.68 -6.41 26.01
C ALA A 24 -10.86 -5.63 25.39
N GLN A 25 -11.99 -5.51 26.08
CA GLN A 25 -12.99 -4.48 25.74
C GLN A 25 -12.67 -3.20 26.50
N THR A 26 -11.68 -2.46 26.01
CA THR A 26 -11.51 -1.05 26.37
C THR A 26 -12.40 -0.21 25.46
N GLU A 27 -13.33 0.51 26.08
CA GLU A 27 -14.12 1.58 25.50
C GLU A 27 -13.13 2.64 24.98
N TYR A 28 -13.02 2.80 23.66
CA TYR A 28 -12.18 3.83 23.06
C TYR A 28 -12.83 5.20 23.30
N ASP A 29 -12.40 5.88 24.36
CA ASP A 29 -12.66 7.32 24.57
C ASP A 29 -11.81 8.11 23.55
N ASP A 30 -12.51 8.77 22.63
CA ASP A 30 -11.96 9.49 21.47
C ASP A 30 -11.37 10.84 21.89
N GLN A 31 -10.24 10.80 22.60
CA GLN A 31 -9.37 11.96 22.84
C GLN A 31 -7.95 11.68 22.36
N SER A 32 -7.78 11.49 21.05
CA SER A 32 -6.45 11.52 20.44
C SER A 32 -6.01 12.98 20.23
N GLY A 33 -5.16 13.45 21.13
CA GLY A 33 -4.20 14.50 20.79
C GLY A 33 -3.20 13.91 19.78
N GLU A 34 -3.45 14.09 18.48
CA GLU A 34 -2.56 13.62 17.43
C GLU A 34 -1.21 14.35 17.51
N VAL A 35 -0.15 13.56 17.71
CA VAL A 35 1.24 14.02 17.66
C VAL A 35 1.65 14.06 16.19
N ASP A 36 1.96 15.26 15.70
CA ASP A 36 2.45 15.52 14.34
C ASP A 36 3.77 14.78 14.12
N PHE A 37 3.75 13.66 13.38
CA PHE A 37 4.96 12.97 12.95
C PHE A 37 5.59 13.75 11.80
N VAL A 38 6.37 14.78 12.15
CA VAL A 38 7.24 15.46 11.20
C VAL A 38 8.41 14.53 10.90
N GLU A 39 8.46 14.02 9.67
CA GLU A 39 9.61 13.28 9.14
C GLU A 39 10.82 14.24 9.09
N VAL A 40 11.69 14.19 10.10
CA VAL A 40 12.94 14.95 10.15
C VAL A 40 13.90 14.29 9.18
N ARG A 41 14.19 14.95 8.06
CA ARG A 41 15.32 14.60 7.20
C ARG A 41 16.60 15.17 7.82
N GLU A 42 17.47 14.29 8.32
CA GLU A 42 18.86 14.61 8.64
C GLU A 42 19.67 14.66 7.35
N ASP A 43 19.58 15.75 6.60
CA ASP A 43 20.55 16.07 5.56
C ASP A 43 21.66 16.94 6.20
N ASP A 44 22.67 16.28 6.78
CA ASP A 44 23.95 16.90 7.13
C ASP A 44 24.71 17.22 5.85
N SER A 45 24.41 18.39 5.26
CA SER A 45 25.27 19.02 4.27
C SER A 45 26.13 20.07 4.96
N ASP A 46 27.13 19.61 5.72
CA ASP A 46 28.22 20.44 6.25
C ASP A 46 28.93 21.14 5.09
N THR A 47 28.53 22.39 4.84
CA THR A 47 29.38 23.35 4.11
C THR A 47 29.65 24.49 5.07
N GLU A 48 30.78 24.37 5.77
CA GLU A 48 31.38 25.39 6.61
C GLU A 48 31.60 26.67 5.78
N GLN A 49 30.65 27.61 5.85
CA GLN A 49 30.92 29.01 5.55
C GLN A 49 30.55 29.84 6.77
N ASP A 50 31.61 30.15 7.52
CA ASP A 50 31.65 31.09 8.62
C ASP A 50 31.14 32.47 8.15
N ILE A 51 29.96 32.88 8.60
CA ILE A 51 29.44 34.22 8.37
C ILE A 51 29.49 34.94 9.71
N SER A 52 30.56 35.73 9.86
CA SER A 52 30.77 36.71 10.92
C SER A 52 29.49 37.48 11.23
N ASP A 53 29.14 37.49 12.51
CA ASP A 53 28.08 38.30 13.10
C ASP A 53 28.36 39.79 12.80
N GLY A 54 27.46 40.42 12.06
CA GLY A 54 27.66 41.73 11.46
C GLY A 54 26.33 42.43 11.19
N GLU A 55 25.96 43.24 12.17
CA GLU A 55 24.98 44.34 12.24
C GLU A 55 23.89 44.45 11.15
N ALA A 56 22.64 44.59 11.63
CA ALA A 56 21.43 44.84 10.86
C ALA A 56 21.52 46.11 9.99
N GLY A 57 22.10 45.97 8.80
CA GLY A 57 22.00 46.93 7.70
C GLY A 57 20.90 46.52 6.73
N ASP A 58 20.09 47.50 6.31
CA ASP A 58 19.02 47.42 5.29
C ASP A 58 19.45 46.60 4.05
N ARG A 59 19.11 45.30 4.05
CA ARG A 59 19.45 44.38 2.95
C ARG A 59 18.50 44.63 1.79
N SER A 60 19.06 45.02 0.65
CA SER A 60 18.34 45.19 -0.62
C SER A 60 17.39 44.01 -0.89
N LEU A 61 16.15 44.27 -1.33
CA LEU A 61 15.15 43.24 -1.67
C LEU A 61 15.64 42.17 -2.67
N ASN A 62 16.75 42.44 -3.37
CA ASN A 62 17.43 41.49 -4.25
C ASN A 62 18.23 40.41 -3.50
N GLU A 63 18.66 40.64 -2.26
CA GLU A 63 19.37 39.62 -1.48
C GLU A 63 18.42 38.54 -0.95
N LEU A 64 17.14 38.90 -0.73
CA LEU A 64 16.12 38.04 -0.11
C LEU A 64 15.31 37.20 -1.11
N SER A 65 15.60 37.29 -2.42
CA SER A 65 14.84 36.58 -3.45
C SER A 65 15.66 36.22 -4.69
N PHE A 66 15.24 35.17 -5.40
CA PHE A 66 15.69 34.85 -6.75
C PHE A 66 14.63 35.29 -7.77
N ILE A 67 15.07 35.74 -8.94
CA ILE A 67 14.18 36.09 -10.05
C ILE A 67 14.33 35.02 -11.13
N GLY A 68 13.21 34.49 -11.60
CA GLY A 68 13.13 33.52 -12.68
C GLY A 68 13.61 34.10 -14.01
N LYS A 69 13.92 33.23 -14.98
CA LYS A 69 14.37 33.65 -16.32
C LYS A 69 13.35 34.51 -17.07
N ASP A 70 12.07 34.40 -16.71
CA ASP A 70 10.96 35.20 -17.21
C ASP A 70 10.94 36.64 -16.67
N LYS A 71 11.85 36.98 -15.74
CA LYS A 71 11.90 38.26 -14.99
C LYS A 71 10.61 38.62 -14.24
N ALA A 72 9.67 37.69 -14.14
CA ALA A 72 8.35 37.91 -13.55
C ALA A 72 8.17 37.05 -12.30
N THR A 73 8.66 35.82 -12.32
CA THR A 73 8.54 34.90 -11.19
C THR A 73 9.60 35.21 -10.14
N LYS A 74 9.18 35.52 -8.91
CA LYS A 74 10.06 35.85 -7.78
C LYS A 74 9.97 34.79 -6.69
N TRP A 75 11.08 34.14 -6.39
CA TRP A 75 11.21 33.12 -5.34
C TRP A 75 11.85 33.73 -4.11
N MET A 76 11.17 33.73 -2.96
CA MET A 76 11.77 34.22 -1.71
C MET A 76 12.74 33.18 -1.16
N LYS A 77 13.91 33.61 -0.69
CA LYS A 77 14.93 32.73 -0.08
C LYS A 77 14.59 32.35 1.35
N GLN A 78 13.81 33.19 2.02
CA GLN A 78 13.40 32.98 3.40
C GLN A 78 11.92 32.59 3.45
N VAL A 79 11.60 31.67 4.35
CA VAL A 79 10.21 31.34 4.68
C VAL A 79 9.55 32.61 5.23
N PRO A 80 8.40 33.06 4.69
CA PRO A 80 7.70 34.23 5.21
C PRO A 80 7.44 34.06 6.71
N THR A 81 7.67 35.11 7.50
CA THR A 81 7.34 35.10 8.92
C THR A 81 5.85 34.82 9.08
N LYS A 82 5.51 33.74 9.79
CA LYS A 82 4.13 33.30 10.07
C LYS A 82 3.46 34.23 11.10
N THR A 83 3.38 35.53 10.82
CA THR A 83 2.78 36.53 11.73
C THR A 83 1.32 36.81 11.40
N VAL A 84 0.69 35.95 10.61
CA VAL A 84 -0.73 36.05 10.29
C VAL A 84 -1.42 34.79 10.80
N ARG A 85 -2.36 34.98 11.72
CA ARG A 85 -3.31 33.94 12.11
C ARG A 85 -4.01 33.45 10.85
N THR A 86 -3.80 32.19 10.48
CA THR A 86 -4.56 31.53 9.43
C THR A 86 -6.05 31.79 9.70
N ARG A 87 -6.74 32.44 8.75
CA ARG A 87 -8.14 32.80 8.89
C ARG A 87 -8.93 31.54 9.26
N LYS A 88 -9.91 31.66 10.16
CA LYS A 88 -10.81 30.56 10.58
C LYS A 88 -11.77 30.26 9.42
N GLU A 89 -11.22 29.84 8.30
CA GLU A 89 -11.98 29.26 7.19
C GLU A 89 -12.12 27.78 7.52
N ASP A 90 -13.31 27.24 7.31
CA ASP A 90 -13.62 25.83 7.58
C ASP A 90 -12.74 24.99 6.67
N LYS A 91 -11.61 24.50 7.20
CA LYS A 91 -10.78 23.54 6.51
C LYS A 91 -11.59 22.26 6.49
N VAL A 92 -12.37 22.06 5.43
CA VAL A 92 -12.98 20.76 5.16
C VAL A 92 -11.83 19.79 4.93
N LEU A 93 -11.40 19.12 6.01
CA LEU A 93 -10.40 18.06 5.98
C LEU A 93 -11.03 16.88 5.25
N ARG A 94 -10.82 16.82 3.94
CA ARG A 94 -11.08 15.59 3.18
C ARG A 94 -9.91 14.65 3.46
N LEU A 95 -9.99 13.97 4.59
CA LEU A 95 -9.13 12.82 4.86
C LEU A 95 -9.36 11.78 3.74
N PRO A 96 -8.30 11.19 3.17
CA PRO A 96 -8.45 10.13 2.18
C PRO A 96 -8.97 8.88 2.90
N ILE A 97 -10.29 8.74 2.97
CA ILE A 97 -10.92 7.58 3.59
C ILE A 97 -11.73 6.82 2.53
N SER A 98 -11.76 5.49 2.66
CA SER A 98 -12.62 4.63 1.87
C SER A 98 -14.10 4.99 2.09
N THR A 99 -14.90 4.75 1.05
CA THR A 99 -16.35 4.95 1.07
C THR A 99 -16.99 4.07 2.16
N LEU A 100 -18.12 4.50 2.70
CA LEU A 100 -18.83 3.76 3.76
C LEU A 100 -19.10 2.29 3.36
N ALA A 101 -19.41 2.05 2.08
CA ALA A 101 -19.63 0.72 1.53
C ALA A 101 -18.38 -0.18 1.58
N ALA A 102 -17.19 0.38 1.39
CA ALA A 102 -15.94 -0.37 1.50
C ALA A 102 -15.48 -0.54 2.96
N ARG A 103 -15.92 0.31 3.88
CA ARG A 103 -15.57 0.21 5.32
C ARG A 103 -16.20 -0.99 6.03
N THR A 104 -17.31 -1.50 5.52
CA THR A 104 -17.99 -2.66 6.11
C THR A 104 -17.34 -3.99 5.73
N LEU A 105 -16.52 -4.00 4.67
CA LEU A 105 -15.84 -5.20 4.17
C LEU A 105 -14.60 -5.46 5.02
N LYS A 106 -14.53 -6.64 5.66
CA LYS A 106 -13.42 -6.99 6.57
C LYS A 106 -12.50 -8.03 5.97
N THR A 107 -13.02 -8.91 5.11
CA THR A 107 -12.23 -10.01 4.57
C THR A 107 -11.60 -9.62 3.23
N PRO A 108 -10.37 -10.07 2.92
CA PRO A 108 -9.71 -9.78 1.64
C PRO A 108 -10.54 -10.23 0.44
N ILE A 109 -11.27 -11.34 0.57
CA ILE A 109 -12.11 -11.88 -0.50
C ILE A 109 -13.36 -11.01 -0.74
N GLU A 110 -13.97 -10.46 0.31
CA GLU A 110 -15.08 -9.50 0.18
C GLU A 110 -14.63 -8.22 -0.51
N ILE A 111 -13.47 -7.70 -0.11
CA ILE A 111 -12.87 -6.51 -0.73
C ILE A 111 -12.55 -6.79 -2.20
N PHE A 112 -11.98 -7.96 -2.52
CA PHE A 112 -11.70 -8.36 -3.89
C PHE A 112 -12.98 -8.42 -4.73
N LYS A 113 -14.03 -9.06 -4.22
CA LYS A 113 -15.35 -9.14 -4.89
C LYS A 113 -16.04 -7.79 -5.07
N TYR A 114 -15.72 -6.81 -4.22
CA TYR A 114 -16.20 -5.43 -4.38
C TYR A 114 -15.56 -4.71 -5.57
N PHE A 115 -14.32 -5.05 -5.91
CA PHE A 115 -13.65 -4.49 -7.11
C PHE A 115 -13.94 -5.31 -8.36
N ILE A 116 -14.01 -6.63 -8.24
CA ILE A 116 -14.32 -7.56 -9.31
C ILE A 116 -15.64 -8.25 -8.96
N ASN A 117 -16.73 -7.64 -9.39
CA ASN A 117 -18.07 -8.12 -9.12
C ASN A 117 -18.37 -9.42 -9.87
N ASP A 118 -19.28 -10.23 -9.34
CA ASP A 118 -19.70 -11.49 -9.95
C ASP A 118 -20.23 -11.27 -11.39
N GLU A 119 -20.92 -10.15 -11.67
CA GLU A 119 -21.38 -9.78 -13.02
C GLU A 119 -20.22 -9.60 -14.01
N MET A 120 -19.08 -9.05 -13.57
CA MET A 120 -17.90 -8.91 -14.42
C MET A 120 -17.30 -10.28 -14.76
N VAL A 121 -17.29 -11.19 -13.77
CA VAL A 121 -16.81 -12.56 -13.96
C VAL A 121 -17.72 -13.31 -14.92
N ASP A 122 -19.04 -13.18 -14.77
CA ASP A 122 -20.02 -13.77 -15.68
C ASP A 122 -19.84 -13.27 -17.12
N LEU A 123 -19.60 -11.97 -17.28
CA LEU A 123 -19.34 -11.38 -18.60
C LEU A 123 -18.07 -11.96 -19.25
N ILE A 124 -17.00 -12.15 -18.45
CA ILE A 124 -15.76 -12.79 -18.92
C ILE A 124 -16.04 -14.23 -19.36
N VAL A 125 -16.76 -15.02 -18.56
CA VAL A 125 -17.11 -16.41 -18.89
C VAL A 125 -17.89 -16.46 -20.21
N GLN A 126 -18.92 -15.61 -20.36
CA GLN A 126 -19.77 -15.58 -21.55
C GLN A 126 -18.97 -15.30 -22.83
N HIS A 127 -18.15 -14.24 -22.82
CA HIS A 127 -17.36 -13.88 -24.00
C HIS A 127 -16.23 -14.87 -24.28
N THR A 128 -15.63 -15.44 -23.24
CA THR A 128 -14.59 -16.46 -23.38
C THR A 128 -15.16 -17.72 -24.00
N ASN A 129 -16.33 -18.18 -23.55
CA ASN A 129 -17.02 -19.33 -24.14
C ASN A 129 -17.43 -19.09 -25.59
N ALA A 130 -17.97 -17.91 -25.90
CA ALA A 130 -18.28 -17.55 -27.29
C ALA A 130 -17.03 -17.58 -28.20
N TYR A 131 -15.86 -17.21 -27.67
CA TYR A 131 -14.60 -17.33 -28.39
C TYR A 131 -14.15 -18.78 -28.53
N ILE A 132 -14.22 -19.58 -27.46
CA ILE A 132 -13.89 -21.01 -27.47
C ILE A 132 -14.72 -21.74 -28.54
N ASP A 133 -16.02 -21.50 -28.59
CA ASP A 133 -16.94 -22.09 -29.58
C ASP A 133 -16.56 -21.70 -31.02
N SER A 134 -15.96 -20.51 -31.21
CA SER A 134 -15.51 -20.07 -32.54
C SER A 134 -14.21 -20.73 -33.01
N VAL A 135 -13.40 -21.24 -32.09
CA VAL A 135 -12.10 -21.86 -32.38
C VAL A 135 -12.07 -23.37 -32.13
N SER A 136 -13.13 -23.94 -31.56
CA SER A 136 -13.20 -25.35 -31.14
C SER A 136 -12.89 -26.32 -32.28
N ASP A 137 -13.32 -25.99 -33.50
CA ASP A 137 -13.11 -26.81 -34.70
C ASP A 137 -11.61 -26.95 -35.07
N ASN A 138 -10.74 -26.07 -34.56
CA ASN A 138 -9.29 -26.14 -34.78
C ASN A 138 -8.60 -27.18 -33.88
N PHE A 139 -9.29 -27.75 -32.89
CA PHE A 139 -8.72 -28.67 -31.91
C PHE A 139 -9.26 -30.09 -32.11
N GLU A 140 -8.36 -31.07 -32.17
CA GLU A 140 -8.75 -32.48 -32.30
C GLU A 140 -9.35 -33.06 -31.01
N ARG A 141 -8.98 -32.49 -29.85
CA ARG A 141 -9.38 -32.98 -28.53
C ARG A 141 -10.37 -32.02 -27.90
N GLU A 142 -11.53 -32.54 -27.51
CA GLU A 142 -12.58 -31.78 -26.81
C GLU A 142 -12.04 -31.04 -25.57
N ARG A 143 -11.12 -31.67 -24.83
CA ARG A 143 -10.54 -31.09 -23.61
C ARG A 143 -9.74 -29.80 -23.87
N ASP A 144 -9.17 -29.64 -25.06
CA ASP A 144 -8.29 -28.51 -25.38
C ASP A 144 -9.10 -27.25 -25.73
N ALA A 145 -10.40 -27.40 -26.01
CA ALA A 145 -11.35 -26.30 -26.31
C ALA A 145 -12.68 -26.48 -25.54
N ARG A 146 -12.59 -26.87 -24.26
CA ARG A 146 -13.78 -27.00 -23.40
C ARG A 146 -14.23 -25.63 -22.91
N SER A 147 -15.54 -25.38 -22.91
CA SER A 147 -16.12 -24.16 -22.32
C SER A 147 -15.74 -24.02 -20.85
N THR A 148 -15.44 -22.79 -20.43
CA THR A 148 -15.06 -22.44 -19.08
C THR A 148 -16.25 -22.09 -18.18
N ASN A 149 -16.01 -22.04 -16.87
CA ASN A 149 -16.98 -21.69 -15.85
C ASN A 149 -16.44 -20.63 -14.86
N ILE A 150 -17.32 -20.12 -14.00
CA ILE A 150 -16.99 -19.10 -12.99
C ILE A 150 -15.86 -19.57 -12.06
N THR A 151 -15.88 -20.84 -11.64
CA THR A 151 -14.87 -21.42 -10.75
C THR A 151 -13.49 -21.43 -11.41
N GLU A 152 -13.41 -21.81 -12.68
CA GLU A 152 -12.18 -21.83 -13.46
C GLU A 152 -11.63 -20.42 -13.70
N ILE A 153 -12.48 -19.44 -13.97
CA ILE A 153 -12.05 -18.03 -14.10
C ILE A 153 -11.53 -17.49 -12.75
N HIS A 154 -12.19 -17.81 -11.63
CA HIS A 154 -11.68 -17.46 -10.31
C HIS A 154 -10.36 -18.16 -9.99
N ALA A 155 -10.23 -19.43 -10.34
CA ALA A 155 -9.00 -20.20 -10.18
C ALA A 155 -7.85 -19.58 -11.00
N LEU A 156 -8.12 -19.21 -12.26
CA LEU A 156 -7.17 -18.50 -13.13
C LEU A 156 -6.73 -17.16 -12.51
N MET A 157 -7.67 -16.34 -12.02
CA MET A 157 -7.34 -15.09 -11.32
C MET A 157 -6.44 -15.35 -10.11
N GLY A 158 -6.75 -16.37 -9.30
CA GLY A 158 -5.94 -16.78 -8.16
C GLY A 158 -4.51 -17.13 -8.57
N LEU A 159 -4.34 -17.91 -9.64
CA LEU A 159 -3.02 -18.25 -10.19
C LEU A 159 -2.25 -17.02 -10.68
N LEU A 160 -2.93 -16.04 -11.28
CA LEU A 160 -2.31 -14.77 -11.71
C LEU A 160 -1.83 -13.94 -10.52
N PHE A 161 -2.64 -13.83 -9.45
CA PHE A 161 -2.20 -13.18 -8.22
C PHE A 161 -1.01 -13.89 -7.59
N TYR A 162 -1.05 -15.22 -7.55
CA TYR A 162 0.03 -16.02 -6.99
C TYR A 162 1.32 -15.89 -7.81
N ALA A 163 1.24 -15.87 -9.15
CA ALA A 163 2.37 -15.55 -10.01
C ALA A 163 2.96 -14.16 -9.71
N GLY A 164 2.10 -13.18 -9.45
CA GLY A 164 2.50 -11.83 -9.06
C GLY A 164 3.25 -11.79 -7.73
N VAL A 165 2.75 -12.53 -6.72
CA VAL A 165 3.43 -12.67 -5.41
C VAL A 165 4.81 -13.29 -5.56
N LEU A 166 4.95 -14.29 -6.42
CA LEU A 166 6.24 -14.94 -6.72
C LEU A 166 7.15 -14.08 -7.60
N LYS A 167 6.70 -12.91 -8.07
CA LYS A 167 7.40 -12.05 -9.03
C LYS A 167 7.78 -12.80 -10.32
N ALA A 168 6.96 -13.77 -10.71
CA ALA A 168 7.19 -14.66 -11.84
C ALA A 168 6.61 -14.14 -13.17
N ASN A 169 6.32 -12.84 -13.26
CA ASN A 169 5.70 -12.21 -14.43
C ASN A 169 6.57 -12.27 -15.70
N ARG A 170 7.87 -12.54 -15.57
CA ARG A 170 8.82 -12.72 -16.67
C ARG A 170 9.21 -14.18 -16.89
N LEU A 171 8.68 -15.09 -16.10
CA LEU A 171 8.97 -16.52 -16.20
C LEU A 171 8.14 -17.14 -17.32
N ASN A 172 8.68 -18.16 -17.98
CA ASN A 172 7.92 -18.93 -18.94
C ASN A 172 6.86 -19.77 -18.22
N LEU A 173 5.68 -19.91 -18.85
CA LEU A 173 4.59 -20.71 -18.30
C LEU A 173 5.01 -22.17 -18.05
N GLU A 174 5.81 -22.73 -18.95
CA GLU A 174 6.34 -24.09 -18.81
C GLU A 174 7.14 -24.27 -17.52
N GLU A 175 7.92 -23.26 -17.11
CA GLU A 175 8.72 -23.32 -15.90
C GLU A 175 7.85 -23.27 -14.63
N LEU A 176 6.80 -22.45 -14.64
CA LEU A 176 5.82 -22.42 -13.56
C LEU A 176 5.10 -23.78 -13.41
N TRP A 177 4.79 -24.44 -14.53
CA TRP A 177 4.13 -25.74 -14.59
C TRP A 177 5.10 -26.93 -14.69
N LYS A 178 6.36 -26.86 -14.21
CA LYS A 178 7.30 -28.00 -14.23
C LYS A 178 7.05 -29.07 -13.15
N SER A 179 7.33 -30.35 -13.45
CA SER A 179 7.09 -31.52 -12.56
C SER A 179 8.30 -31.99 -11.81
N ASP A 180 9.46 -31.54 -12.23
CA ASP A 180 10.76 -32.01 -11.79
C ASP A 180 11.14 -31.51 -10.39
N GLY A 181 10.18 -30.92 -9.66
CA GLY A 181 10.39 -30.29 -8.36
C GLY A 181 10.88 -28.85 -8.44
N SER A 182 11.19 -28.32 -9.63
CA SER A 182 11.57 -26.92 -9.82
C SER A 182 10.39 -25.98 -10.08
N GLY A 183 9.24 -26.55 -10.48
CA GLY A 183 8.01 -25.82 -10.73
C GLY A 183 7.25 -25.49 -9.45
N VAL A 184 6.19 -24.70 -9.61
CA VAL A 184 5.36 -24.25 -8.49
C VAL A 184 4.13 -25.13 -8.39
N GLU A 185 4.06 -25.96 -7.36
CA GLU A 185 3.05 -27.02 -7.21
C GLU A 185 1.61 -26.50 -7.31
N MET A 186 1.33 -25.32 -6.73
CA MET A 186 0.00 -24.72 -6.72
C MET A 186 -0.61 -24.57 -8.12
N PHE A 187 0.19 -24.31 -9.15
CA PHE A 187 -0.32 -24.14 -10.52
C PHE A 187 -0.89 -25.43 -11.10
N ARG A 188 -0.32 -26.57 -10.72
CA ARG A 188 -0.72 -27.91 -11.22
C ARG A 188 -1.82 -28.54 -10.39
N LEU A 189 -1.92 -28.16 -9.13
CA LEU A 189 -2.98 -28.64 -8.24
C LEU A 189 -4.31 -27.91 -8.48
N THR A 190 -4.29 -26.78 -9.18
CA THR A 190 -5.47 -25.92 -9.36
C THR A 190 -6.24 -26.20 -10.67
N ILE A 191 -5.53 -26.49 -11.78
CA ILE A 191 -6.06 -26.75 -13.13
C ILE A 191 -5.37 -27.99 -13.69
#